data_AF-A0A2M7FHA6-F1
#
_entry.id   AF-A0A2M7FHA6-F1
#
_cell.length_a   1.000
_cell.length_b   1.000
_cell.length_c   1.000
_cell.angle_alpha   90.00
_cell.angle_beta   90.00
_cell.angle_gamma   90.00
#
_symmetry.space_group_name_H-M   'P 1'
#
loop_
_entity.id
_entity.type
_entity.pdbx_description
1 polymer ?
#
loop_
_entity_poly.entity_id
_entity_poly.type
_entity_poly.pdbx_seq_one_letter_code
_entity_poly.pdbx_strand_id
1 'polypeptide(L)'
;MGTETHLSILRSEFPALASALIREFLPQDIAYNADFALHPDEPRHHKPQWHQWGILTHTDRFLHAFDTEVQAYMQLWNQTKQYDNWMAVHIDGKRKEDLLRIGILYHDLGKFTSRHLSKYQHSTDPAYPDFSFGGHEAASETLIHSHAAARLHALGYTDAHIQYIGRAAALHYEIAKVRDRIKYSGEGYSFRFIGSDDFTREAKLLHLEYADYAMEVGLMYLGDSLAKTGFRLDPMPKDDTSRLLHPALPDIRLSLERAGLPAQHIDCVTHVPVSIEAVRVFLSLL
;
A
#
# COMPACT_ATOMS: atom_id res chain seq x y z
N MET A 1 -8.16 -12.25 25.22
CA MET A 1 -8.16 -10.85 24.73
C MET A 1 -8.67 -10.86 23.30
N GLY A 2 -9.47 -9.87 22.89
CA GLY A 2 -10.01 -9.79 21.53
C GLY A 2 -8.96 -9.28 20.54
N THR A 3 -9.17 -9.50 19.23
CA THR A 3 -8.27 -9.04 18.16
C THR A 3 -8.03 -7.53 18.21
N GLU A 4 -9.06 -6.73 18.48
CA GLU A 4 -8.93 -5.27 18.65
C GLU A 4 -7.90 -4.87 19.72
N THR A 5 -7.85 -5.63 20.82
CA THR A 5 -6.85 -5.42 21.88
C THR A 5 -5.45 -5.72 21.36
N HIS A 6 -5.28 -6.80 20.59
CA HIS A 6 -3.97 -7.15 20.02
C HIS A 6 -3.50 -6.12 19.00
N LEU A 7 -4.38 -5.70 18.07
CA LEU A 7 -4.04 -4.71 17.05
C LEU A 7 -3.63 -3.37 17.68
N SER A 8 -4.35 -2.92 18.71
CA SER A 8 -4.01 -1.71 19.46
C SER A 8 -2.62 -1.79 20.11
N ILE A 9 -2.30 -2.92 20.75
CA ILE A 9 -0.98 -3.17 21.33
C ILE A 9 0.10 -3.09 20.25
N LEU A 10 -0.05 -3.87 19.17
CA LEU A 10 0.93 -3.92 18.09
C LEU A 10 1.13 -2.55 17.44
N ARG A 11 0.05 -1.81 17.22
CA ARG A 11 0.08 -0.44 16.68
C ARG A 11 0.81 0.53 17.60
N SER A 12 0.59 0.45 18.91
CA SER A 12 1.30 1.30 19.89
C SER A 12 2.81 1.02 19.96
N GLU A 13 3.21 -0.22 19.68
CA GLU A 13 4.60 -0.66 19.70
C GLU A 13 5.32 -0.42 18.35
N PHE A 14 4.55 -0.22 17.27
CA PHE A 14 5.06 -0.16 15.91
C PHE A 14 6.11 0.95 15.69
N PRO A 15 5.97 2.18 16.25
CA PRO A 15 7.02 3.19 16.14
C PRO A 15 8.37 2.75 16.74
N ALA A 16 8.34 2.05 17.88
CA ALA A 16 9.56 1.57 18.53
C ALA A 16 10.23 0.46 17.71
N LEU A 17 9.43 -0.46 17.12
CA LEU A 17 9.93 -1.47 16.20
C LEU A 17 10.57 -0.84 14.96
N ALA A 18 9.90 0.16 14.35
CA ALA A 18 10.43 0.87 13.19
C ALA A 18 11.79 1.52 13.49
N SER A 19 11.89 2.28 14.58
CA SER A 19 13.16 2.88 15.02
C SER A 19 14.25 1.84 15.29
N ALA A 20 13.92 0.70 15.88
CA ALA A 20 14.87 -0.38 16.13
C ALA A 20 15.41 -0.98 14.82
N LEU A 21 14.52 -1.28 13.86
CA LEU A 21 14.90 -1.80 12.55
C LEU A 21 15.80 -0.84 11.77
N ILE A 22 15.49 0.46 11.79
CA ILE A 22 16.34 1.47 11.14
C ILE A 22 17.75 1.46 11.73
N ARG A 23 17.87 1.40 13.07
CA ARG A 23 19.17 1.40 13.76
C ARG A 23 19.99 0.14 13.51
N GLU A 24 19.30 -0.99 13.39
CA GLU A 24 19.93 -2.29 13.14
C GLU A 24 20.42 -2.42 11.70
N PHE A 25 19.62 -2.02 10.72
CA PHE A 25 19.87 -2.32 9.30
C PHE A 25 20.50 -1.17 8.51
N LEU A 26 20.33 0.09 8.92
CA LEU A 26 20.87 1.24 8.19
C LEU A 26 22.12 1.83 8.86
N PRO A 27 23.13 2.28 8.08
CA PRO A 27 24.30 2.94 8.64
C PRO A 27 23.93 4.26 9.35
N GLN A 28 24.23 4.35 10.64
CA GLN A 28 23.85 5.48 11.51
C GLN A 28 24.84 6.65 11.47
N ASP A 29 26.01 6.47 10.85
CA ASP A 29 26.96 7.54 10.53
C ASP A 29 26.44 8.45 9.41
N ILE A 30 25.40 8.03 8.69
CA ILE A 30 24.70 8.82 7.69
C ILE A 30 23.58 9.64 8.34
N ALA A 31 23.68 10.97 8.27
CA ALA A 31 22.79 11.90 8.97
C ALA A 31 21.29 11.64 8.73
N TYR A 32 20.87 11.39 7.48
CA TYR A 32 19.46 11.15 7.18
C TYR A 32 18.94 9.78 7.68
N ASN A 33 19.82 8.81 7.94
CA ASN A 33 19.45 7.53 8.57
C ASN A 33 19.29 7.68 10.07
N ALA A 34 20.20 8.41 10.71
CA ALA A 34 20.08 8.75 12.13
C ALA A 34 18.80 9.57 12.40
N ASP A 35 18.50 10.55 11.54
CA ASP A 35 17.28 11.34 11.63
C ASP A 35 16.02 10.48 11.40
N PHE A 36 16.05 9.57 10.42
CA PHE A 36 14.93 8.65 10.19
C PHE A 36 14.69 7.70 11.38
N ALA A 37 15.75 7.23 12.05
CA ALA A 37 15.62 6.41 13.24
C ALA A 37 14.93 7.14 14.40
N LEU A 38 15.10 8.47 14.49
CA LEU A 38 14.46 9.32 15.48
C LEU A 38 13.04 9.74 15.07
N HIS A 39 12.80 9.84 13.77
CA HIS A 39 11.56 10.32 13.17
C HIS A 39 11.05 9.34 12.10
N PRO A 40 10.67 8.10 12.46
CA PRO A 40 10.32 7.05 11.50
C PRO A 40 9.04 7.32 10.69
N ASP A 41 8.25 8.31 11.11
CA ASP A 41 7.01 8.69 10.45
C ASP A 41 7.04 10.08 9.80
N GLU A 42 8.23 10.65 9.63
CA GLU A 42 8.37 11.94 8.98
C GLU A 42 8.20 11.77 7.46
N PRO A 43 7.22 12.45 6.79
CA PRO A 43 6.93 12.25 5.38
C PRO A 43 8.13 12.40 4.42
N ARG A 44 9.10 13.27 4.73
CA ARG A 44 10.31 13.43 3.91
C ARG A 44 11.17 12.16 3.81
N HIS A 45 11.07 11.24 4.78
CA HIS A 45 11.81 9.98 4.76
C HIS A 45 11.14 8.87 3.97
N HIS A 46 9.91 9.10 3.53
CA HIS A 46 9.13 8.16 2.76
C HIS A 46 9.31 8.43 1.26
N LYS A 47 8.26 8.84 0.56
CA LYS A 47 8.26 9.30 -0.83
C LYS A 47 7.19 10.38 -0.97
N PRO A 48 7.49 11.65 -0.65
CA PRO A 48 6.47 12.70 -0.51
C PRO A 48 5.71 12.99 -1.80
N GLN A 49 6.25 12.63 -2.97
CA GLN A 49 5.54 12.71 -4.24
C GLN A 49 4.44 11.64 -4.41
N TRP A 50 4.61 10.49 -3.74
CA TRP A 50 3.68 9.36 -3.79
C TRP A 50 2.80 9.23 -2.54
N HIS A 51 3.21 9.83 -1.42
CA HIS A 51 2.52 9.72 -0.14
C HIS A 51 2.48 11.08 0.55
N GLN A 52 1.31 11.47 1.02
CA GLN A 52 1.12 12.65 1.87
C GLN A 52 1.72 12.44 3.28
N TRP A 53 1.82 11.18 3.70
CA TRP A 53 2.14 10.79 5.06
C TRP A 53 3.49 10.06 5.15
N GLY A 54 4.07 10.05 6.35
CA GLY A 54 5.10 9.08 6.69
C GLY A 54 4.56 7.65 6.71
N ILE A 55 5.44 6.68 6.91
CA ILE A 55 5.11 5.26 6.77
C ILE A 55 4.09 4.80 7.83
N LEU A 56 4.25 5.23 9.10
CA LEU A 56 3.36 4.80 10.18
C LEU A 56 1.97 5.44 10.04
N THR A 57 1.91 6.74 9.75
CA THR A 57 0.64 7.43 9.49
C THR A 57 -0.04 6.86 8.24
N HIS A 58 0.71 6.53 7.19
CA HIS A 58 0.17 5.87 6.01
C HIS A 58 -0.48 4.52 6.36
N THR A 59 0.21 3.68 7.14
CA THR A 59 -0.33 2.42 7.64
C THR A 59 -1.63 2.61 8.44
N ASP A 60 -1.70 3.62 9.30
CA ASP A 60 -2.91 3.95 10.05
C ASP A 60 -4.07 4.39 9.15
N ARG A 61 -3.76 5.15 8.09
CA ARG A 61 -4.75 5.53 7.06
C ARG A 61 -5.22 4.32 6.26
N PHE A 62 -4.35 3.35 6.02
CA PHE A 62 -4.70 2.11 5.34
C PHE A 62 -5.63 1.27 6.21
N LEU A 63 -5.33 1.07 7.50
CA LEU A 63 -6.26 0.40 8.42
C LEU A 63 -7.65 1.07 8.40
N HIS A 64 -7.69 2.40 8.49
CA HIS A 64 -8.96 3.14 8.41
C HIS A 64 -9.68 2.94 7.06
N ALA A 65 -8.96 3.03 5.94
CA ALA A 65 -9.53 2.82 4.61
C ALA A 65 -10.04 1.38 4.44
N PHE A 66 -9.36 0.38 5.01
CA PHE A 66 -9.81 -1.01 5.00
C PHE A 66 -11.14 -1.19 5.74
N ASP A 67 -11.26 -0.57 6.92
CA ASP A 67 -12.47 -0.69 7.74
C ASP A 67 -13.66 0.13 7.21
N THR A 68 -13.44 1.13 6.35
CA THR A 68 -14.48 2.08 5.91
C THR A 68 -14.65 2.13 4.39
N GLU A 69 -13.61 2.56 3.67
CA GLU A 69 -13.67 2.81 2.22
C GLU A 69 -13.69 1.50 1.41
N VAL A 70 -12.88 0.50 1.77
CA VAL A 70 -12.80 -0.79 1.04
C VAL A 70 -14.16 -1.49 1.06
N GLN A 71 -14.83 -1.52 2.22
CA GLN A 71 -16.17 -2.10 2.33
C GLN A 71 -17.19 -1.36 1.46
N ALA A 72 -17.12 -0.02 1.41
CA ALA A 72 -17.98 0.78 0.54
C ALA A 72 -17.74 0.45 -0.95
N TYR A 73 -16.49 0.22 -1.37
CA TYR A 73 -16.18 -0.24 -2.72
C TYR A 73 -16.68 -1.66 -3.00
N MET A 74 -16.52 -2.60 -2.05
CA MET A 74 -17.07 -3.95 -2.20
C MET A 74 -18.59 -3.91 -2.39
N GLN A 75 -19.30 -3.04 -1.67
CA GLN A 75 -20.73 -2.82 -1.87
C GLN A 75 -21.04 -2.21 -3.23
N LEU A 76 -20.33 -1.14 -3.62
CA LEU A 76 -20.50 -0.48 -4.91
C LEU A 76 -20.28 -1.44 -6.09
N TRP A 77 -19.38 -2.40 -5.95
CA TRP A 77 -19.05 -3.38 -6.99
C TRP A 77 -19.89 -4.67 -6.91
N ASN A 78 -20.86 -4.74 -5.99
CA ASN A 78 -21.65 -5.94 -5.72
C ASN A 78 -20.81 -7.17 -5.32
N GLN A 79 -19.66 -6.95 -4.67
CA GLN A 79 -18.73 -7.97 -4.20
C GLN A 79 -18.86 -8.32 -2.71
N THR A 80 -19.80 -7.68 -1.99
CA THR A 80 -19.97 -7.86 -0.53
C THR A 80 -20.04 -9.32 -0.10
N LYS A 81 -20.86 -10.14 -0.77
CA LYS A 81 -21.02 -11.56 -0.39
C LYS A 81 -19.71 -12.33 -0.52
N GLN A 82 -18.94 -12.08 -1.58
CA GLN A 82 -17.67 -12.76 -1.80
C GLN A 82 -16.63 -12.32 -0.78
N TYR A 83 -16.54 -11.01 -0.54
CA TYR A 83 -15.71 -10.41 0.50
C TYR A 83 -16.02 -11.00 1.88
N ASP A 84 -17.29 -10.99 2.30
CA ASP A 84 -17.71 -11.47 3.62
C ASP A 84 -17.37 -12.95 3.82
N ASN A 85 -17.67 -13.77 2.82
CA ASN A 85 -17.35 -15.20 2.85
C ASN A 85 -15.85 -15.44 2.98
N TRP A 86 -15.04 -14.70 2.22
CA TRP A 86 -13.59 -14.85 2.23
C TRP A 86 -12.97 -14.39 3.55
N MET A 87 -13.40 -13.23 4.05
CA MET A 87 -12.94 -12.67 5.33
C MET A 87 -13.40 -13.49 6.54
N ALA A 88 -14.49 -14.26 6.42
CA ALA A 88 -14.98 -15.18 7.45
C ALA A 88 -14.20 -16.50 7.53
N VAL A 89 -13.35 -16.84 6.56
CA VAL A 89 -12.49 -18.03 6.63
C VAL A 89 -11.57 -17.94 7.84
N HIS A 90 -11.38 -19.07 8.53
CA HIS A 90 -10.49 -19.15 9.69
C HIS A 90 -9.21 -19.90 9.34
N ILE A 91 -8.09 -19.40 9.85
CA ILE A 91 -6.80 -20.10 9.90
C ILE A 91 -6.55 -20.33 11.40
N ASP A 92 -6.33 -21.56 11.84
CA ASP A 92 -6.15 -21.94 13.26
C ASP A 92 -7.07 -21.17 14.23
N GLY A 93 -8.37 -21.09 13.91
CA GLY A 93 -9.38 -20.45 14.77
C GLY A 93 -9.41 -18.92 14.78
N LYS A 94 -8.59 -18.21 13.97
CA LYS A 94 -8.69 -16.76 13.75
C LYS A 94 -9.19 -16.43 12.36
N ARG A 95 -10.07 -15.44 12.24
CA ARG A 95 -10.61 -14.98 10.95
C ARG A 95 -9.51 -14.36 10.10
N LYS A 96 -9.57 -14.58 8.78
CA LYS A 96 -8.68 -13.95 7.81
C LYS A 96 -8.72 -12.42 7.91
N GLU A 97 -9.89 -11.84 8.17
CA GLU A 97 -10.07 -10.39 8.35
C GLU A 97 -9.14 -9.82 9.44
N ASP A 98 -9.10 -10.50 10.60
CA ASP A 98 -8.29 -10.11 11.75
C ASP A 98 -6.80 -10.22 11.46
N LEU A 99 -6.40 -11.28 10.76
CA LEU A 99 -5.02 -11.50 10.35
C LEU A 99 -4.61 -10.48 9.28
N LEU A 100 -5.50 -10.14 8.35
CA LEU A 100 -5.24 -9.18 7.29
C LEU A 100 -5.00 -7.78 7.86
N ARG A 101 -5.74 -7.36 8.91
CA ARG A 101 -5.46 -6.09 9.62
C ARG A 101 -4.03 -6.04 10.18
N ILE A 102 -3.51 -7.15 10.69
CA ILE A 102 -2.11 -7.22 11.13
C ILE A 102 -1.16 -7.21 9.92
N GLY A 103 -1.54 -7.86 8.83
CA GLY A 103 -0.83 -7.77 7.55
C GLY A 103 -0.71 -6.33 7.04
N ILE A 104 -1.80 -5.55 7.14
CA ILE A 104 -1.82 -4.12 6.82
C ILE A 104 -0.88 -3.36 7.75
N LEU A 105 -0.92 -3.62 9.07
CA LEU A 105 -0.02 -2.96 10.01
C LEU A 105 1.47 -3.13 9.63
N TYR A 106 1.84 -4.30 9.10
CA TYR A 106 3.21 -4.62 8.74
C TYR A 106 3.54 -4.61 7.25
N HIS A 107 2.62 -4.19 6.37
CA HIS A 107 2.81 -4.30 4.91
C HIS A 107 4.09 -3.59 4.43
N ASP A 108 4.42 -2.47 5.07
CA ASP A 108 5.55 -1.60 4.76
C ASP A 108 6.75 -1.76 5.72
N LEU A 109 6.76 -2.78 6.58
CA LEU A 109 7.82 -3.01 7.56
C LEU A 109 9.23 -3.03 6.91
N GLY A 110 9.34 -3.57 5.71
CA GLY A 110 10.58 -3.60 4.93
C GLY A 110 11.09 -2.23 4.47
N LYS A 111 10.28 -1.17 4.47
CA LYS A 111 10.76 0.18 4.13
C LYS A 111 11.76 0.71 5.16
N PHE A 112 11.69 0.22 6.40
CA PHE A 112 12.62 0.59 7.47
C PHE A 112 14.03 -0.02 7.31
N THR A 113 14.19 -1.02 6.43
CA THR A 113 15.48 -1.72 6.23
C THR A 113 16.00 -1.66 4.79
N SER A 114 15.13 -1.50 3.79
CA SER A 114 15.47 -1.53 2.35
C SER A 114 15.75 -0.16 1.71
N ARG A 115 15.82 0.89 2.53
CA ARG A 115 15.94 2.28 2.07
C ARG A 115 17.32 2.57 1.46
N HIS A 116 17.33 3.08 0.24
CA HIS A 116 18.55 3.54 -0.44
C HIS A 116 18.27 4.82 -1.24
N LEU A 117 19.33 5.56 -1.58
CA LEU A 117 19.21 6.74 -2.44
C LEU A 117 18.68 6.34 -3.81
N SER A 118 17.66 7.06 -4.28
CA SER A 118 17.10 6.91 -5.61
C SER A 118 18.13 7.31 -6.67
N LYS A 119 18.14 6.58 -7.79
CA LYS A 119 18.92 6.95 -8.98
C LYS A 119 18.34 8.18 -9.69
N TYR A 120 17.08 8.51 -9.42
CA TYR A 120 16.36 9.65 -9.97
C TYR A 120 16.13 10.66 -8.84
N GLN A 121 16.63 11.88 -9.01
CA GLN A 121 16.38 12.99 -8.09
C GLN A 121 15.27 13.88 -8.65
N HIS A 122 14.14 13.88 -7.95
CA HIS A 122 13.00 14.77 -8.14
C HIS A 122 13.10 15.97 -7.19
N SER A 123 13.64 15.77 -5.98
CA SER A 123 13.98 16.86 -5.07
C SER A 123 15.24 17.59 -5.54
N THR A 124 15.16 18.92 -5.61
CA THR A 124 16.32 19.80 -5.79
C THR A 124 16.96 20.21 -4.46
N ASP A 125 16.38 19.81 -3.32
CA ASP A 125 16.89 20.13 -2.00
C ASP A 125 17.91 19.07 -1.56
N PRO A 126 19.21 19.41 -1.42
CA PRO A 126 20.24 18.45 -1.02
C PRO A 126 20.08 17.95 0.42
N ALA A 127 19.27 18.60 1.26
CA ALA A 127 18.91 18.07 2.57
C ALA A 127 17.88 16.92 2.48
N TYR A 128 17.21 16.78 1.33
CA TYR A 128 16.11 15.84 1.12
C TYR A 128 16.31 15.03 -0.15
N PRO A 129 17.20 14.02 -0.11
CA PRO A 129 17.37 13.14 -1.24
C PRO A 129 16.13 12.26 -1.43
N ASP A 130 15.89 11.90 -2.68
CA ASP A 130 14.86 10.93 -2.99
C ASP A 130 15.28 9.53 -2.54
N PHE A 131 14.37 8.82 -1.88
CA PHE A 131 14.60 7.45 -1.45
C PHE A 131 13.86 6.44 -2.32
N SER A 132 14.45 5.26 -2.44
CA SER A 132 13.88 4.07 -3.04
C SER A 132 13.81 2.95 -2.00
N PHE A 133 12.77 2.13 -2.11
CA PHE A 133 12.45 1.01 -1.21
C PHE A 133 12.24 -0.27 -2.03
N GLY A 134 13.04 -0.46 -3.08
CA GLY A 134 12.94 -1.64 -3.93
C GLY A 134 13.09 -2.91 -3.11
N GLY A 135 12.13 -3.84 -3.24
CA GLY A 135 12.12 -5.11 -2.51
C GLY A 135 11.61 -5.02 -1.08
N HIS A 136 11.04 -3.89 -0.65
CA HIS A 136 10.47 -3.75 0.69
C HIS A 136 9.37 -4.76 0.97
N GLU A 137 8.64 -5.23 -0.04
CA GLU A 137 7.57 -6.21 0.11
C GLU A 137 8.10 -7.56 0.62
N ALA A 138 9.17 -8.06 -0.01
CA ALA A 138 9.83 -9.30 0.41
C ALA A 138 10.56 -9.13 1.75
N ALA A 139 11.11 -7.93 2.00
CA ALA A 139 11.70 -7.60 3.29
C ALA A 139 10.64 -7.56 4.41
N SER A 140 9.44 -7.03 4.15
CA SER A 140 8.32 -7.04 5.11
C SER A 140 7.96 -8.46 5.54
N GLU A 141 7.77 -9.37 4.59
CA GLU A 141 7.49 -10.79 4.90
C GLU A 141 8.62 -11.40 5.75
N THR A 142 9.88 -11.20 5.36
CA THR A 142 11.04 -11.70 6.11
C THR A 142 11.07 -11.15 7.55
N LEU A 143 10.82 -9.85 7.73
CA LEU A 143 10.82 -9.19 9.03
C LEU A 143 9.63 -9.61 9.89
N ILE A 144 8.47 -9.89 9.30
CA ILE A 144 7.32 -10.43 10.03
C ILE A 144 7.66 -11.81 10.61
N HIS A 145 8.30 -12.67 9.82
CA HIS A 145 8.73 -14.01 10.23
C HIS A 145 9.87 -14.04 11.25
N SER A 146 10.66 -12.97 11.35
CA SER A 146 11.85 -12.92 12.21
C SER A 146 11.70 -11.98 13.40
N HIS A 147 11.34 -10.72 13.17
CA HIS A 147 11.32 -9.66 14.18
C HIS A 147 9.96 -9.50 14.84
N ALA A 148 8.86 -9.65 14.08
CA ALA A 148 7.51 -9.58 14.64
C ALA A 148 7.04 -10.92 15.25
N ALA A 149 7.59 -12.05 14.80
CA ALA A 149 7.12 -13.39 15.15
C ALA A 149 7.09 -13.65 16.66
N ALA A 150 8.16 -13.31 17.39
CA ALA A 150 8.19 -13.51 18.85
C ALA A 150 7.06 -12.75 19.56
N ARG A 151 6.77 -11.52 19.12
CA ARG A 151 5.67 -10.71 19.66
C ARG A 151 4.31 -11.28 19.30
N LEU A 152 4.13 -11.72 18.06
CA LEU A 152 2.91 -12.37 17.59
C LEU A 152 2.64 -13.68 18.34
N HIS A 153 3.65 -14.52 18.57
CA HIS A 153 3.50 -15.71 19.40
C HIS A 153 3.10 -15.37 20.84
N ALA A 154 3.68 -14.32 21.44
CA ALA A 154 3.30 -13.87 22.78
C ALA A 154 1.83 -13.41 22.86
N LEU A 155 1.23 -13.01 21.74
CA LEU A 155 -0.19 -12.67 21.60
C LEU A 155 -1.05 -13.87 21.15
N GLY A 156 -0.48 -15.07 21.05
CA GLY A 156 -1.19 -16.31 20.72
C GLY A 156 -1.48 -16.50 19.22
N TYR A 157 -0.66 -15.92 18.34
CA TYR A 157 -0.68 -16.25 16.91
C TYR A 157 0.20 -17.47 16.63
N THR A 158 -0.28 -18.38 15.77
CA THR A 158 0.45 -19.59 15.36
C THR A 158 1.41 -19.28 14.19
N ASP A 159 2.28 -20.22 13.85
CA ASP A 159 3.15 -20.11 12.67
C ASP A 159 2.32 -19.93 11.38
N ALA A 160 1.17 -20.61 11.26
CA ALA A 160 0.29 -20.47 10.11
C ALA A 160 -0.33 -19.06 10.02
N HIS A 161 -0.66 -18.44 11.16
CA HIS A 161 -1.09 -17.04 11.19
C HIS A 161 0.02 -16.11 10.72
N ILE A 162 1.24 -16.28 11.25
CA ILE A 162 2.39 -15.43 10.92
C ILE A 162 2.75 -15.58 9.44
N GLN A 163 2.68 -16.80 8.89
CA GLN A 163 2.86 -17.06 7.46
C GLN A 163 1.81 -16.36 6.61
N TYR A 164 0.53 -16.44 6.99
CA TYR A 164 -0.51 -15.73 6.27
C TYR A 164 -0.33 -14.20 6.33
N ILE A 165 -0.02 -13.66 7.51
CA ILE A 165 0.24 -12.22 7.72
C ILE A 165 1.42 -11.76 6.85
N GLY A 166 2.54 -12.48 6.91
CA GLY A 166 3.74 -12.20 6.13
C GLY A 166 3.46 -12.24 4.63
N ARG A 167 2.74 -13.27 4.18
CA ARG A 167 2.42 -13.43 2.77
C ARG A 167 1.48 -12.34 2.25
N ALA A 168 0.44 -12.01 3.00
CA ALA A 168 -0.47 -10.92 2.62
C ALA A 168 0.26 -9.57 2.54
N ALA A 169 1.17 -9.30 3.49
CA ALA A 169 2.04 -8.12 3.47
C ALA A 169 2.95 -8.09 2.24
N ALA A 170 3.58 -9.19 1.85
CA ALA A 170 4.43 -9.23 0.64
C ALA A 170 3.67 -9.01 -0.68
N LEU A 171 2.37 -9.29 -0.72
CA LEU A 171 1.58 -9.24 -1.95
C LEU A 171 0.86 -7.91 -2.18
N HIS A 172 0.99 -6.94 -1.27
CA HIS A 172 0.20 -5.69 -1.31
C HIS A 172 0.42 -4.82 -2.55
N TYR A 173 1.51 -5.03 -3.31
CA TYR A 173 1.90 -4.22 -4.47
C TYR A 173 1.82 -4.97 -5.83
N GLU A 174 1.35 -6.23 -5.87
CA GLU A 174 1.41 -7.05 -7.09
C GLU A 174 0.65 -6.45 -8.29
N ILE A 175 -0.52 -5.84 -8.06
CA ILE A 175 -1.27 -5.18 -9.14
C ILE A 175 -0.48 -3.98 -9.71
N ALA A 176 0.20 -3.21 -8.86
CA ALA A 176 1.07 -2.14 -9.34
C ALA A 176 2.27 -2.65 -10.14
N LYS A 177 2.76 -3.87 -9.92
CA LYS A 177 3.86 -4.41 -10.74
C LYS A 177 3.44 -4.61 -12.21
N VAL A 178 2.15 -4.76 -12.51
CA VAL A 178 1.62 -4.76 -13.89
C VAL A 178 1.93 -3.42 -14.57
N ARG A 179 1.82 -2.31 -13.83
CA ARG A 179 2.21 -0.97 -14.32
C ARG A 179 3.66 -0.95 -14.77
N ASP A 180 4.55 -1.56 -14.01
CA ASP A 180 5.97 -1.49 -14.29
C ASP A 180 6.33 -2.28 -15.57
N ARG A 181 5.55 -3.33 -15.89
CA ARG A 181 5.65 -4.08 -17.15
C ARG A 181 5.19 -3.27 -18.36
N ILE A 182 4.22 -2.38 -18.17
CA ILE A 182 3.61 -1.57 -19.25
C ILE A 182 4.15 -0.14 -19.35
N LYS A 183 5.12 0.23 -18.52
CA LYS A 183 5.86 1.51 -18.64
C LYS A 183 6.47 1.72 -20.04
N TYR A 184 6.67 0.64 -20.79
CA TYR A 184 7.17 0.66 -22.16
C TYR A 184 6.05 0.63 -23.23
N SER A 185 4.78 0.52 -22.83
CA SER A 185 3.65 0.70 -23.74
C SER A 185 3.40 2.20 -23.95
N GLY A 186 2.97 2.58 -25.16
CA GLY A 186 2.72 3.99 -25.50
C GLY A 186 1.59 4.66 -24.72
N GLU A 187 0.80 3.89 -23.95
CA GLU A 187 -0.40 4.38 -23.24
C GLU A 187 -0.16 4.69 -21.76
N GLY A 188 0.92 4.17 -21.18
CA GLY A 188 1.22 4.31 -19.75
C GLY A 188 0.13 3.74 -18.83
N TYR A 189 0.20 4.07 -17.54
CA TYR A 189 -0.79 3.65 -16.55
C TYR A 189 -2.01 4.56 -16.59
N SER A 190 -3.04 4.16 -17.32
CA SER A 190 -4.23 4.99 -17.58
C SER A 190 -5.50 4.15 -17.59
N PHE A 191 -6.67 4.80 -17.53
CA PHE A 191 -7.97 4.13 -17.67
C PHE A 191 -8.08 3.34 -18.99
N ARG A 192 -7.49 3.85 -20.07
CA ARG A 192 -7.47 3.14 -21.35
C ARG A 192 -6.71 1.82 -21.23
N PHE A 193 -5.54 1.84 -20.60
CA PHE A 193 -4.78 0.63 -20.34
C PHE A 193 -5.58 -0.35 -19.46
N ILE A 194 -6.19 0.12 -18.37
CA ILE A 194 -7.00 -0.74 -17.50
C ILE A 194 -8.18 -1.38 -18.25
N GLY A 195 -8.79 -0.66 -19.20
CA GLY A 195 -9.84 -1.17 -20.06
C GLY A 195 -9.38 -2.04 -21.24
N SER A 196 -8.07 -2.29 -21.38
CA SER A 196 -7.51 -3.04 -22.51
C SER A 196 -7.48 -4.56 -22.28
N ASP A 197 -7.36 -5.30 -23.38
CA ASP A 197 -7.12 -6.75 -23.35
C ASP A 197 -5.78 -7.10 -22.68
N ASP A 198 -4.78 -6.21 -22.78
CA ASP A 198 -3.48 -6.40 -22.14
C ASP A 198 -3.57 -6.39 -20.62
N PHE A 199 -4.26 -5.41 -20.03
CA PHE A 199 -4.48 -5.42 -18.58
C PHE A 199 -5.30 -6.64 -18.15
N THR A 200 -6.35 -6.98 -18.89
CA THR A 200 -7.18 -8.16 -18.61
C THR A 200 -6.35 -9.45 -18.61
N ARG A 201 -5.42 -9.60 -19.57
CA ARG A 201 -4.49 -10.74 -19.64
C ARG A 201 -3.56 -10.78 -18.42
N GLU A 202 -2.93 -9.66 -18.07
CA GLU A 202 -2.03 -9.59 -16.91
C GLU A 202 -2.77 -9.83 -15.59
N ALA A 203 -3.98 -9.29 -15.44
CA ALA A 203 -4.84 -9.52 -14.27
C ALA A 203 -5.19 -11.00 -14.10
N LYS A 204 -5.51 -11.71 -15.20
CA LYS A 204 -5.75 -13.16 -15.18
C LYS A 204 -4.50 -13.95 -14.79
N LEU A 205 -3.32 -13.55 -15.28
CA LEU A 205 -2.06 -14.20 -14.90
C LEU A 205 -1.78 -14.02 -13.40
N LEU A 206 -1.95 -12.82 -12.87
CA LEU A 206 -1.82 -12.56 -11.42
C LEU A 206 -2.82 -13.38 -10.61
N HIS A 207 -4.06 -13.50 -11.07
CA HIS A 207 -5.08 -14.30 -10.40
C HIS A 207 -4.72 -15.79 -10.38
N LEU A 208 -4.10 -16.32 -11.44
CA LEU A 208 -3.62 -17.70 -11.48
C LEU A 208 -2.39 -17.90 -10.59
N GLU A 209 -1.46 -16.95 -10.60
CA GLU A 209 -0.23 -16.99 -9.80
C GLU A 209 -0.53 -16.95 -8.30
N TYR A 210 -1.55 -16.17 -7.90
CA TYR A 210 -1.92 -15.94 -6.51
C TYR A 210 -3.35 -16.40 -6.20
N ALA A 211 -3.79 -17.53 -6.75
CA ALA A 211 -5.18 -18.00 -6.61
C ALA A 211 -5.66 -18.06 -5.15
N ASP A 212 -4.82 -18.50 -4.21
CA ASP A 212 -5.15 -18.62 -2.78
C ASP A 212 -5.12 -17.28 -2.02
N TYR A 213 -4.62 -16.21 -2.66
CA TYR A 213 -4.47 -14.86 -2.11
C TYR A 213 -5.09 -13.78 -3.01
N ALA A 214 -5.87 -14.15 -4.03
CA ALA A 214 -6.31 -13.20 -5.04
C ALA A 214 -7.20 -12.10 -4.44
N MET A 215 -8.06 -12.44 -3.47
CA MET A 215 -8.81 -11.43 -2.71
C MET A 215 -7.87 -10.51 -1.91
N GLU A 216 -6.91 -11.07 -1.17
CA GLU A 216 -5.92 -10.32 -0.39
C GLU A 216 -5.10 -9.37 -1.26
N VAL A 217 -4.63 -9.81 -2.43
CA VAL A 217 -3.91 -8.98 -3.41
C VAL A 217 -4.73 -7.75 -3.80
N GLY A 218 -6.01 -7.94 -4.14
CA GLY A 218 -6.88 -6.84 -4.52
C GLY A 218 -7.21 -5.90 -3.36
N LEU A 219 -7.56 -6.45 -2.19
CA LEU A 219 -7.90 -5.65 -1.00
C LEU A 219 -6.70 -4.86 -0.48
N MET A 220 -5.52 -5.49 -0.44
CA MET A 220 -4.31 -4.84 0.05
C MET A 220 -3.90 -3.70 -0.86
N TYR A 221 -3.92 -3.91 -2.18
CA TYR A 221 -3.56 -2.86 -3.13
C TYR A 221 -4.58 -1.70 -3.15
N LEU A 222 -5.87 -2.00 -2.96
CA LEU A 222 -6.92 -1.00 -2.86
C LEU A 222 -6.72 -0.09 -1.65
N GLY A 223 -6.58 -0.68 -0.47
CA GLY A 223 -6.43 0.09 0.75
C GLY A 223 -5.10 0.87 0.80
N ASP A 224 -3.99 0.28 0.34
CA ASP A 224 -2.72 0.98 0.15
C ASP A 224 -2.92 2.22 -0.72
N SER A 225 -3.58 2.05 -1.87
CA SER A 225 -3.85 3.16 -2.80
C SER A 225 -4.73 4.26 -2.17
N LEU A 226 -5.81 3.89 -1.48
CA LEU A 226 -6.70 4.84 -0.80
C LEU A 226 -5.99 5.61 0.31
N ALA A 227 -4.99 5.01 0.95
CA ALA A 227 -4.27 5.59 2.07
C ALA A 227 -3.12 6.54 1.71
N LYS A 228 -2.84 6.75 0.41
CA LYS A 228 -1.71 7.59 -0.03
C LYS A 228 -1.92 9.08 0.20
N THR A 229 -3.17 9.53 0.22
CA THR A 229 -3.55 10.95 0.35
C THR A 229 -4.93 11.05 0.99
N GLY A 230 -5.20 12.13 1.72
CA GLY A 230 -6.55 12.47 2.17
C GLY A 230 -7.38 13.19 1.10
N PHE A 231 -6.77 13.56 -0.02
CA PHE A 231 -7.44 14.25 -1.11
C PHE A 231 -8.01 13.27 -2.13
N ARG A 232 -9.19 13.58 -2.67
CA ARG A 232 -9.85 12.80 -3.72
C ARG A 232 -10.20 13.74 -4.86
N LEU A 233 -9.92 13.31 -6.08
CA LEU A 233 -10.53 13.94 -7.25
C LEU A 233 -11.98 13.52 -7.31
N ASP A 234 -12.85 14.45 -7.70
CA ASP A 234 -14.22 14.11 -8.03
C ASP A 234 -14.23 13.00 -9.10
N PRO A 235 -15.17 12.05 -9.01
CA PRO A 235 -15.26 10.98 -9.99
C PRO A 235 -15.40 11.56 -11.40
N MET A 236 -14.42 11.28 -12.25
CA MET A 236 -14.48 11.68 -13.65
C MET A 236 -15.65 10.96 -14.33
N PRO A 237 -16.42 11.64 -15.21
CA PRO A 237 -17.44 10.99 -16.03
C PRO A 237 -16.83 9.81 -16.81
N LYS A 238 -17.53 8.66 -16.81
CA LYS A 238 -17.07 7.41 -17.47
C LYS A 238 -16.78 7.60 -18.98
N ASP A 239 -17.43 8.58 -19.57
CA ASP A 239 -17.43 9.01 -20.95
C ASP A 239 -16.10 9.71 -21.33
N ASP A 240 -15.38 10.24 -20.34
CA ASP A 240 -14.17 11.06 -20.52
C ASP A 240 -12.89 10.30 -20.13
N THR A 241 -12.89 8.98 -20.34
CA THR A 241 -11.71 8.11 -20.21
C THR A 241 -10.59 8.47 -21.22
N SER A 242 -10.87 9.39 -22.15
CA SER A 242 -9.91 9.93 -23.12
C SER A 242 -9.07 11.09 -22.59
N ARG A 243 -9.47 11.74 -21.50
CA ARG A 243 -8.56 12.61 -20.75
C ARG A 243 -7.54 11.72 -20.07
N LEU A 244 -6.42 11.50 -20.78
CA LEU A 244 -5.13 11.26 -20.14
C LEU A 244 -5.02 12.23 -18.95
N LEU A 245 -4.38 11.84 -17.86
CA LEU A 245 -4.21 12.74 -16.70
C LEU A 245 -3.57 14.10 -17.11
N HIS A 246 -2.87 14.14 -18.26
CA HIS A 246 -2.14 15.27 -18.83
C HIS A 246 -2.92 16.57 -19.07
N PRO A 247 -4.08 16.62 -19.78
CA PRO A 247 -4.81 17.87 -20.02
C PRO A 247 -5.51 18.41 -18.78
N ALA A 248 -5.75 17.57 -17.75
CA ALA A 248 -6.36 17.98 -16.48
C ALA A 248 -5.33 18.44 -15.43
N LEU A 249 -4.01 18.29 -15.69
CA LEU A 249 -2.97 18.65 -14.72
C LEU A 249 -3.06 20.11 -14.21
N PRO A 250 -3.38 21.13 -15.02
CA PRO A 250 -3.54 22.49 -14.51
C PRO A 250 -4.67 22.60 -13.47
N ASP A 251 -5.82 21.96 -13.72
CA ASP A 251 -6.98 21.98 -12.82
C ASP A 251 -6.72 21.18 -11.54
N ILE A 252 -5.98 20.07 -11.65
CA ILE A 252 -5.56 19.26 -10.51
C ILE A 252 -4.57 20.04 -9.64
N ARG A 253 -3.60 20.75 -10.24
CA ARG A 253 -2.67 21.61 -9.50
C ARG A 253 -3.40 22.71 -8.74
N LEU A 254 -4.36 23.37 -9.38
CA LEU A 254 -5.20 24.38 -8.73
C LEU A 254 -6.03 23.78 -7.59
N SER A 255 -6.52 22.55 -7.76
CA SER A 255 -7.29 21.86 -6.72
C SER A 255 -6.43 21.46 -5.52
N LEU A 256 -5.19 20.99 -5.77
CA LEU A 256 -4.20 20.75 -4.73
C LEU A 256 -3.86 22.04 -3.97
N GLU A 257 -3.59 23.13 -4.69
CA GLU A 257 -3.29 24.44 -4.09
C GLU A 257 -4.46 24.93 -3.22
N ARG A 258 -5.70 24.84 -3.71
CA ARG A 258 -6.91 25.18 -2.93
C ARG A 258 -7.07 24.31 -1.69
N ALA A 259 -6.62 23.06 -1.74
CA ALA A 259 -6.62 22.14 -0.60
C ALA A 259 -5.41 22.33 0.34
N GLY A 260 -4.51 23.28 0.04
CA GLY A 260 -3.28 23.49 0.81
C GLY A 260 -2.25 22.37 0.65
N LEU A 261 -2.34 21.58 -0.42
CA LEU A 261 -1.43 20.48 -0.70
C LEU A 261 -0.32 20.89 -1.67
N PRO A 262 0.94 20.52 -1.39
CA PRO A 262 2.04 20.72 -2.32
C PRO A 262 1.80 20.06 -3.68
N ALA A 263 2.22 20.73 -4.76
CA ALA A 263 2.08 20.24 -6.13
C ALA A 263 2.78 18.88 -6.38
N GLN A 264 3.74 18.50 -5.54
CA GLN A 264 4.42 17.20 -5.62
C GLN A 264 3.47 16.01 -5.44
N HIS A 265 2.29 16.19 -4.83
CA HIS A 265 1.30 15.12 -4.63
C HIS A 265 0.46 14.80 -5.88
N ILE A 266 0.73 15.45 -7.01
CA ILE A 266 -0.03 15.27 -8.25
C ILE A 266 -0.02 13.81 -8.72
N ASP A 267 1.12 13.13 -8.61
CA ASP A 267 1.26 11.72 -9.04
C ASP A 267 0.38 10.80 -8.19
N CYS A 268 0.40 10.98 -6.87
CA CYS A 268 -0.45 10.25 -5.95
C CYS A 268 -1.94 10.45 -6.30
N VAL A 269 -2.39 11.70 -6.39
CA VAL A 269 -3.81 12.05 -6.57
C VAL A 269 -4.35 11.58 -7.92
N THR A 270 -3.54 11.64 -8.96
CA THR A 270 -3.92 11.22 -10.31
C THR A 270 -3.95 9.70 -10.47
N HIS A 271 -3.11 8.96 -9.74
CA HIS A 271 -3.03 7.50 -9.86
C HIS A 271 -4.08 6.76 -9.05
N VAL A 272 -4.57 7.32 -7.94
CA VAL A 272 -5.55 6.64 -7.08
C VAL A 272 -6.80 6.17 -7.85
N PRO A 273 -7.47 7.01 -8.67
CA PRO A 273 -8.61 6.56 -9.46
C PRO A 273 -8.30 5.41 -10.42
N VAL A 274 -7.13 5.42 -11.06
CA VAL A 274 -6.69 4.35 -11.97
C VAL A 274 -6.42 3.06 -11.20
N SER A 275 -5.81 3.15 -10.01
CA SER A 275 -5.59 1.98 -9.14
C SER A 275 -6.88 1.37 -8.63
N ILE A 276 -7.86 2.19 -8.24
CA ILE A 276 -9.19 1.71 -7.82
C ILE A 276 -9.85 0.92 -8.96
N GLU A 277 -9.80 1.46 -10.18
CA GLU A 277 -10.35 0.78 -11.36
C GLU A 277 -9.60 -0.52 -11.69
N ALA A 278 -8.27 -0.52 -11.57
CA ALA A 278 -7.45 -1.72 -11.73
C ALA A 278 -7.87 -2.83 -10.78
N VAL A 279 -8.10 -2.50 -9.50
CA VAL A 279 -8.61 -3.46 -8.51
C VAL A 279 -10.01 -3.94 -8.88
N ARG A 280 -10.91 -3.03 -9.28
CA ARG A 280 -12.28 -3.40 -9.67
C ARG A 280 -12.28 -4.45 -10.79
N VAL A 281 -11.48 -4.23 -11.83
CA VAL A 281 -11.34 -5.17 -12.94
C VAL A 281 -10.70 -6.48 -12.46
N PHE A 282 -9.64 -6.41 -11.65
CA PHE A 282 -8.98 -7.60 -11.12
C PHE A 282 -9.91 -8.48 -10.25
N LEU A 283 -10.63 -7.88 -9.29
CA LEU A 283 -11.56 -8.61 -8.41
C LEU A 283 -12.80 -9.13 -9.15
N SER A 284 -13.15 -8.59 -10.31
CA SER A 284 -14.24 -9.12 -11.14
C SER A 284 -13.95 -10.49 -11.77
N LEU A 285 -12.72 -10.99 -11.63
CA LEU A 285 -12.29 -12.30 -12.11
C LEU A 285 -12.51 -13.42 -11.09
N LEU A 286 -12.83 -13.09 -9.83
CA LEU A 286 -13.10 -14.02 -8.73
C LEU A 286 -14.53 -14.57 -8.78
#